data_AF-A0A5N6Q5X5-F1
#
_entry.id   AF-A0A5N6Q5X5-F1
#
_cell.length_a   1.000
_cell.length_b   1.000
_cell.length_c   1.000
_cell.angle_alpha   90.00
_cell.angle_beta   90.00
_cell.angle_gamma   90.00
#
_symmetry.space_group_name_H-M   'P 1'
#
loop_
_entity.id
_entity.type
_entity.pdbx_description
1 polymer ?
#
loop_
_entity_poly.entity_id
_entity_poly.type
_entity_poly.pdbx_seq_one_letter_code
_entity_poly.pdbx_strand_id
1 'polypeptide(L)'
;MADVARSHGGDGGNEPPYGPPYNLRTGCESCIPRFTTKVGKKFLHYFDLQRYHNIEYWEGIKQGIQSDCANRYKDRKTKLKKHFDKVGGYDNTERAKTKPPEGMNPDAWVQVIEELFTTPTYQKRSQANSANRSKQLYGSYHGTQSYAQRRYTEVQETGVAKHVEGWREMHCKGSSGWYNEMAETHWVSACLV
;
A
#
# COMPACT_ATOMS: atom_id res chain seq x y z
N MET A 1 9.49 10.52 22.35
CA MET A 1 9.89 9.26 21.69
C MET A 1 8.79 8.68 20.78
N ALA A 2 7.53 8.57 21.22
CA ALA A 2 6.43 8.04 20.38
C ALA A 2 6.10 8.89 19.13
N ASP A 3 6.36 10.21 19.16
CA ASP A 3 5.95 11.11 18.08
C ASP A 3 6.89 11.12 16.86
N VAL A 4 8.18 10.81 17.01
CA VAL A 4 9.11 10.73 15.86
C VAL A 4 8.85 9.45 15.05
N ALA A 5 8.59 8.33 15.73
CA ALA A 5 8.21 7.06 15.09
C ALA A 5 6.81 7.07 14.45
N ARG A 6 5.94 8.02 14.84
CA ARG A 6 4.62 8.25 14.23
C ARG A 6 4.68 8.95 12.86
N SER A 7 5.83 9.54 12.50
CA SER A 7 6.00 10.28 11.23
C SER A 7 6.16 9.37 10.00
N HIS A 8 6.20 8.04 10.20
CA HIS A 8 6.22 7.05 9.12
C HIS A 8 4.83 6.92 8.46
N GLY A 9 4.46 7.93 7.67
CA GLY A 9 3.26 7.94 6.85
C GLY A 9 3.29 6.87 5.76
N GLY A 10 2.86 5.66 6.09
CA GLY A 10 2.48 4.64 5.11
C GLY A 10 1.09 4.91 4.49
N ASP A 11 0.76 4.17 3.42
CA ASP A 11 -0.53 4.21 2.68
C ASP A 11 -1.79 3.80 3.50
N GLY A 12 -1.72 3.84 4.83
CA GLY A 12 -2.68 3.27 5.77
C GLY A 12 -3.32 4.25 6.75
N GLY A 13 -3.42 5.54 6.40
CA GLY A 13 -3.89 6.63 7.28
C GLY A 13 -4.85 6.21 8.42
N ASN A 14 -4.50 6.59 9.66
CA ASN A 14 -5.26 6.45 10.90
C ASN A 14 -5.78 5.04 11.29
N GLU A 15 -5.36 3.95 10.64
CA GLU A 15 -5.61 2.61 11.17
C GLU A 15 -4.73 2.33 12.40
N PRO A 16 -5.27 1.71 13.47
CA PRO A 16 -4.54 1.44 14.70
C PRO A 16 -3.28 0.58 14.45
N PRO A 17 -2.20 0.77 15.24
CA PRO A 17 -0.88 0.19 15.00
C PRO A 17 -0.80 -1.34 15.19
N TYR A 18 -1.91 -1.99 15.50
CA TYR A 18 -2.07 -3.43 15.70
C TYR A 18 -3.14 -4.03 14.77
N GLY A 19 -3.26 -3.50 13.55
CA GLY A 19 -3.83 -4.29 12.46
C GLY A 19 -3.00 -5.57 12.28
N PRO A 20 -3.61 -6.68 11.83
CA PRO A 20 -2.87 -7.91 11.53
C PRO A 20 -1.74 -7.59 10.55
N PRO A 21 -0.78 -8.51 10.37
CA PRO A 21 -0.20 -8.78 9.08
C PRO A 21 -0.28 -7.71 8.02
N TYR A 22 0.80 -7.23 7.44
CA TYR A 22 0.74 -6.80 6.02
C TYR A 22 0.25 -7.92 5.06
N ASN A 23 -0.37 -8.99 5.54
CA ASN A 23 -1.37 -9.73 4.81
C ASN A 23 -2.74 -9.04 4.97
N LEU A 24 -3.21 -8.51 3.85
CA LEU A 24 -4.62 -8.25 3.58
C LEU A 24 -5.21 -7.10 4.38
N ARG A 25 -5.01 -5.88 3.86
CA ARG A 25 -6.02 -4.85 4.06
C ARG A 25 -7.32 -5.37 3.43
N THR A 26 -8.25 -5.79 4.28
CA THR A 26 -9.67 -6.07 4.01
C THR A 26 -10.45 -4.85 3.48
N GLY A 27 -9.76 -3.76 3.10
CA GLY A 27 -10.35 -2.48 2.72
C GLY A 27 -10.70 -2.30 1.24
N CYS A 28 -10.51 -3.31 0.39
CA CYS A 28 -11.24 -3.39 -0.88
C CYS A 28 -11.74 -4.81 -1.09
N GLU A 29 -12.78 -5.16 -0.34
CA GLU A 29 -13.54 -6.39 -0.52
C GLU A 29 -14.06 -6.61 -1.95
N SER A 30 -14.22 -5.53 -2.74
CA SER A 30 -14.62 -5.58 -4.14
C SER A 30 -13.47 -5.82 -5.12
N CYS A 31 -12.21 -5.65 -4.69
CA CYS A 31 -11.02 -5.79 -5.55
C CYS A 31 -10.31 -7.15 -5.38
N ILE A 32 -10.60 -7.86 -4.29
CA ILE A 32 -10.03 -9.17 -3.99
C ILE A 32 -11.00 -10.21 -4.53
N PRO A 33 -10.61 -11.09 -5.47
CA PRO A 33 -11.40 -12.27 -5.78
C PRO A 33 -11.40 -13.14 -4.52
N ARG A 34 -12.42 -13.00 -3.68
CA ARG A 34 -12.68 -14.04 -2.68
C ARG A 34 -13.00 -15.30 -3.47
N PHE A 35 -12.47 -16.45 -3.08
CA PHE A 35 -12.78 -17.73 -3.72
C PHE A 35 -14.29 -18.07 -3.70
N THR A 36 -15.07 -17.33 -2.90
CA THR A 36 -16.53 -17.34 -2.87
C THR A 36 -17.20 -16.53 -4.00
N THR A 37 -16.51 -15.56 -4.61
CA THR A 37 -17.00 -14.72 -5.72
C THR A 37 -16.97 -15.46 -7.05
N LYS A 38 -17.76 -15.02 -8.04
CA LYS A 38 -17.78 -15.61 -9.39
C LYS A 38 -16.38 -15.65 -10.04
N VAL A 39 -15.56 -14.62 -9.81
CA VAL A 39 -14.19 -14.54 -10.32
C VAL A 39 -13.28 -15.54 -9.59
N GLY A 40 -13.38 -15.61 -8.26
CA GLY A 40 -12.64 -16.60 -7.47
C GLY A 40 -12.98 -18.05 -7.85
N LYS A 41 -14.26 -18.37 -8.09
CA LYS A 41 -14.70 -19.69 -8.56
C LYS A 41 -14.14 -20.04 -9.94
N LYS A 42 -14.05 -19.08 -10.86
CA LYS A 42 -13.41 -19.29 -12.17
C LYS A 42 -11.91 -19.56 -12.04
N PHE A 43 -11.21 -18.86 -11.16
CA PHE A 43 -9.80 -19.13 -10.86
C PHE A 43 -9.61 -20.53 -10.25
N LEU A 44 -10.47 -20.94 -9.31
CA LEU A 44 -10.44 -22.29 -8.74
C LEU A 44 -10.57 -23.37 -9.81
N HIS A 45 -11.49 -23.16 -10.75
CA HIS A 45 -11.77 -24.11 -11.81
C HIS A 45 -10.68 -24.13 -12.89
N TYR A 46 -10.22 -22.96 -13.34
CA TYR A 46 -9.24 -22.85 -14.42
C TYR A 46 -7.87 -23.43 -14.05
N PHE A 47 -7.44 -23.24 -12.79
CA PHE A 47 -6.16 -23.74 -12.29
C PHE A 47 -6.29 -25.05 -11.50
N ASP A 48 -7.48 -25.68 -11.49
CA ASP A 48 -7.80 -26.87 -10.70
C ASP A 48 -7.30 -26.78 -9.24
N LEU A 49 -7.52 -25.61 -8.62
CA LEU A 49 -7.02 -25.32 -7.28
C LEU A 49 -7.72 -26.14 -6.19
N GLN A 50 -8.85 -26.77 -6.52
CA GLN A 50 -9.58 -27.66 -5.61
C GLN A 50 -8.73 -28.86 -5.20
N ARG A 51 -7.86 -29.36 -6.09
CA ARG A 51 -6.94 -30.47 -5.79
C ARG A 51 -5.92 -30.13 -4.70
N TYR A 52 -5.65 -28.84 -4.49
CA TYR A 52 -4.71 -28.35 -3.49
C TYR A 52 -5.40 -27.87 -2.19
N HIS A 53 -6.71 -28.10 -2.04
CA HIS A 53 -7.44 -27.61 -0.87
C HIS A 53 -7.01 -28.27 0.45
N ASN A 54 -6.55 -29.52 0.40
CA ASN A 54 -6.24 -30.33 1.58
C ASN A 54 -4.74 -30.52 1.81
N ILE A 55 -3.89 -29.76 1.10
CA ILE A 55 -2.44 -29.81 1.30
C ILE A 55 -1.99 -28.72 2.26
N GLU A 56 -0.89 -28.97 2.97
CA GLU A 56 -0.30 -28.07 3.96
C GLU A 56 -0.08 -26.64 3.43
N TYR A 57 0.22 -26.50 2.14
CA TYR A 57 0.50 -25.22 1.49
C TYR A 57 -0.75 -24.45 1.02
N TRP A 58 -1.97 -24.96 1.24
CA TRP A 58 -3.20 -24.34 0.73
C TRP A 58 -3.36 -22.88 1.17
N GLU A 59 -3.10 -22.60 2.45
CA GLU A 59 -3.16 -21.23 2.98
C GLU A 59 -2.13 -20.31 2.31
N GLY A 60 -0.90 -20.80 2.10
CA GLY A 60 0.15 -20.07 1.39
C GLY A 60 -0.23 -19.77 -0.07
N ILE A 61 -0.83 -20.74 -0.76
CA ILE A 61 -1.31 -20.56 -2.14
C ILE A 61 -2.42 -19.51 -2.20
N LYS A 62 -3.41 -19.57 -1.30
CA LYS A 62 -4.49 -18.57 -1.22
C LYS A 62 -3.93 -17.17 -0.96
N GLN A 63 -3.01 -17.04 -0.01
CA GLN A 63 -2.37 -15.77 0.31
C GLN A 63 -1.55 -15.22 -0.87
N GLY A 64 -0.80 -16.08 -1.56
CA GLY A 64 -0.03 -15.70 -2.75
C GLY A 64 -0.91 -15.16 -3.88
N ILE A 65 -2.00 -15.86 -4.20
CA ILE A 65 -2.97 -15.41 -5.22
C ILE A 65 -3.59 -14.07 -4.83
N GLN A 66 -4.00 -13.92 -3.57
CA GLN A 66 -4.59 -12.68 -3.09
C GLN A 66 -3.59 -11.52 -3.14
N SER A 67 -2.33 -11.75 -2.77
CA SER A 67 -1.27 -10.76 -2.81
C SER A 67 -0.97 -10.29 -4.23
N ASP A 68 -0.84 -11.21 -5.19
CA ASP A 68 -0.62 -10.83 -6.58
C ASP A 68 -1.83 -10.07 -7.14
N CYS A 69 -3.06 -10.55 -6.92
CA CYS A 69 -4.27 -9.84 -7.35
C CYS A 69 -4.34 -8.41 -6.79
N ALA A 70 -4.05 -8.23 -5.49
CA ALA A 70 -4.03 -6.92 -4.85
C ALA A 70 -2.96 -6.00 -5.46
N ASN A 71 -1.77 -6.53 -5.74
CA ASN A 71 -0.69 -5.78 -6.39
C ASN A 71 -1.06 -5.37 -7.82
N ARG A 72 -1.60 -6.30 -8.63
CA ARG A 72 -2.07 -6.01 -10.00
C ARG A 72 -3.17 -4.95 -10.01
N TYR A 73 -4.12 -5.04 -9.08
CA TYR A 73 -5.15 -4.03 -8.92
C TYR A 73 -4.56 -2.67 -8.53
N LYS A 74 -3.64 -2.62 -7.55
CA LYS A 74 -2.97 -1.39 -7.12
C LYS A 74 -2.22 -0.72 -8.27
N ASP A 75 -1.46 -1.49 -9.04
CA ASP A 75 -0.68 -0.98 -10.16
C ASP A 75 -1.59 -0.45 -11.28
N ARG A 76 -2.64 -1.20 -11.61
CA ARG A 76 -3.63 -0.77 -12.60
C ARG A 76 -4.33 0.52 -12.16
N LYS A 77 -4.81 0.58 -10.92
CA LYS A 77 -5.43 1.78 -10.34
C LYS A 77 -4.49 2.98 -10.39
N THR A 78 -3.21 2.78 -10.09
CA THR A 78 -2.19 3.84 -10.13
C THR A 78 -1.99 4.36 -11.56
N LYS A 79 -1.89 3.48 -12.56
CA LYS A 79 -1.78 3.86 -13.98
C LYS A 79 -3.02 4.64 -14.45
N LEU A 80 -4.21 4.15 -14.11
CA LEU A 80 -5.48 4.82 -14.44
C LEU A 80 -5.57 6.20 -13.78
N LYS A 81 -5.16 6.34 -12.52
CA LYS A 81 -5.17 7.63 -11.82
C LYS A 81 -4.20 8.63 -12.45
N LYS A 82 -2.99 8.20 -12.82
CA LYS A 82 -2.03 9.04 -13.54
C LYS A 82 -2.57 9.51 -14.89
N HIS A 83 -3.24 8.61 -15.62
CA HIS A 83 -3.89 8.98 -16.88
C HIS A 83 -5.00 10.00 -16.65
N PHE A 84 -5.91 9.74 -15.69
CA PHE A 84 -6.97 10.66 -15.29
C PHE A 84 -6.43 12.07 -15.02
N ASP A 85 -5.39 12.19 -14.18
CA ASP A 85 -4.77 13.47 -13.84
C ASP A 85 -4.17 14.18 -15.05
N LYS A 86 -3.56 13.42 -15.98
CA LYS A 86 -2.99 13.97 -17.22
C LYS A 86 -4.03 14.51 -18.19
N VAL A 87 -5.21 13.87 -18.28
CA VAL A 87 -6.22 14.19 -19.30
C VAL A 87 -7.31 15.16 -18.83
N GLY A 88 -7.28 15.58 -17.57
CA GLY A 88 -8.20 16.60 -17.06
C GLY A 88 -8.25 16.63 -15.54
N GLY A 89 -8.05 15.48 -14.91
CA GLY A 89 -8.07 15.35 -13.46
C GLY A 89 -9.40 15.83 -12.86
N TYR A 90 -9.34 16.28 -11.62
CA TYR A 90 -10.50 16.84 -10.94
C TYR A 90 -10.93 18.20 -11.49
N ASP A 91 -9.99 18.96 -12.09
CA ASP A 91 -10.26 20.29 -12.64
C ASP A 91 -11.17 20.24 -13.87
N ASN A 92 -11.11 19.16 -14.65
CA ASN A 92 -11.96 18.95 -15.81
C ASN A 92 -12.30 17.47 -16.00
N THR A 93 -13.20 16.99 -15.13
CA THR A 93 -13.64 15.59 -15.12
C THR A 93 -14.35 15.20 -16.42
N GLU A 94 -15.14 16.09 -17.02
CA GLU A 94 -15.85 15.83 -18.28
C GLU A 94 -14.88 15.63 -19.46
N ARG A 95 -13.81 16.43 -19.55
CA ARG A 95 -12.73 16.16 -20.52
C ARG A 95 -12.01 14.85 -20.24
N ALA A 96 -11.83 14.49 -18.97
CA ALA A 96 -11.19 13.23 -18.63
C ALA A 96 -12.02 12.02 -19.10
N LYS A 97 -13.36 12.08 -18.98
CA LYS A 97 -14.29 11.03 -19.43
C LYS A 97 -14.18 10.74 -20.93
N THR A 98 -13.91 11.74 -21.76
CA THR A 98 -13.79 11.57 -23.23
C THR A 98 -12.45 10.99 -23.69
N LYS A 99 -11.49 10.78 -22.78
CA LYS A 99 -10.12 10.34 -23.10
C LYS A 99 -9.77 9.04 -22.38
N PRO A 100 -10.36 7.89 -22.77
CA PRO A 100 -9.98 6.61 -22.20
C PRO A 100 -8.51 6.27 -22.52
N PRO A 101 -7.82 5.53 -21.64
CA PRO A 101 -6.54 4.90 -21.98
C PRO A 101 -6.65 3.99 -23.20
N GLU A 102 -5.55 3.81 -23.92
CA GLU A 102 -5.50 2.91 -25.08
C GLU A 102 -5.93 1.47 -24.70
N GLY A 103 -6.81 0.89 -25.52
CA GLY A 103 -7.36 -0.46 -25.29
C GLY A 103 -8.38 -0.57 -24.15
N MET A 104 -8.72 0.53 -23.46
CA MET A 104 -9.78 0.54 -22.44
C MET A 104 -11.13 0.84 -23.08
N ASN A 105 -12.16 0.08 -22.69
CA ASN A 105 -13.54 0.38 -23.07
C ASN A 105 -13.95 1.77 -22.53
N PRO A 106 -14.55 2.66 -23.36
CA PRO A 106 -14.94 4.01 -22.94
C PRO A 106 -15.94 4.05 -21.78
N ASP A 107 -16.97 3.20 -21.79
CA ASP A 107 -17.99 3.17 -20.72
C ASP A 107 -17.36 2.71 -19.39
N ALA A 108 -16.49 1.70 -19.45
CA ALA A 108 -15.74 1.24 -18.28
C ALA A 108 -14.79 2.33 -17.74
N TRP A 109 -14.27 3.19 -18.61
CA TRP A 109 -13.45 4.33 -18.20
C TRP A 109 -14.28 5.39 -17.47
N VAL A 110 -15.46 5.75 -18.01
CA VAL A 110 -16.41 6.65 -17.36
C VAL A 110 -16.80 6.10 -15.99
N GLN A 111 -17.13 4.81 -15.92
CA GLN A 111 -17.48 4.15 -14.66
C GLN A 111 -16.37 4.25 -13.62
N VAL A 112 -15.10 4.02 -13.99
CA VAL A 112 -13.97 4.18 -13.05
C VAL A 112 -13.84 5.62 -12.55
N ILE A 113 -14.08 6.61 -13.40
CA ILE A 113 -14.06 8.00 -12.97
C ILE A 113 -15.17 8.25 -11.95
N GLU A 114 -16.41 7.91 -12.31
CA GLU A 114 -17.62 8.24 -11.53
C GLU A 114 -17.73 7.45 -10.22
N GLU A 115 -17.42 6.16 -10.25
CA GLU A 115 -17.61 5.25 -9.12
C GLU A 115 -16.36 5.07 -8.25
N LEU A 116 -15.20 5.56 -8.68
CA LEU A 116 -13.97 5.47 -7.89
C LEU A 116 -13.33 6.84 -7.67
N PHE A 117 -12.84 7.49 -8.72
CA PHE A 117 -12.00 8.68 -8.56
C PHE A 117 -12.77 9.89 -8.03
N THR A 118 -14.02 10.08 -8.43
CA THR A 118 -14.85 11.21 -7.98
C THR A 118 -15.62 10.92 -6.69
N THR A 119 -15.48 9.72 -6.12
CA THR A 119 -16.15 9.43 -4.85
C THR A 119 -15.54 10.27 -3.71
N PRO A 120 -16.36 10.88 -2.83
CA PRO A 120 -15.86 11.70 -1.73
C PRO A 120 -14.90 10.95 -0.80
N THR A 121 -15.15 9.65 -0.59
CA THR A 121 -14.31 8.79 0.25
C THR A 121 -12.92 8.59 -0.34
N TYR A 122 -12.83 8.35 -1.65
CA TYR A 122 -11.55 8.22 -2.35
C TYR A 122 -10.78 9.54 -2.35
N GLN A 123 -11.43 10.66 -2.67
CA GLN A 123 -10.80 11.98 -2.72
C GLN A 123 -10.23 12.38 -1.36
N LYS A 124 -11.02 12.26 -0.29
CA LYS A 124 -10.57 12.55 1.09
C LYS A 124 -9.34 11.72 1.46
N ARG A 125 -9.37 10.41 1.17
CA ARG A 125 -8.24 9.52 1.44
C ARG A 125 -7.01 9.89 0.62
N SER A 126 -7.18 10.18 -0.66
CA SER A 126 -6.08 10.58 -1.55
C SER A 126 -5.43 11.88 -1.09
N GLN A 127 -6.22 12.88 -0.71
CA GLN A 127 -5.73 14.16 -0.20
C GLN A 127 -5.02 13.99 1.14
N ALA A 128 -5.61 13.24 2.08
CA ALA A 128 -4.99 12.96 3.38
C ALA A 128 -3.65 12.23 3.22
N ASN A 129 -3.58 11.22 2.35
CA ASN A 129 -2.33 10.51 2.07
C ASN A 129 -1.29 11.45 1.44
N SER A 130 -1.70 12.32 0.52
CA SER A 130 -0.79 13.31 -0.09
C SER A 130 -0.26 14.30 0.96
N ALA A 131 -1.14 14.82 1.82
CA ALA A 131 -0.78 15.74 2.89
C ALA A 131 0.10 15.08 3.97
N ASN A 132 -0.09 13.79 4.22
CA ASN A 132 0.77 13.04 5.13
C ASN A 132 2.15 12.79 4.51
N ARG A 133 2.22 12.45 3.22
CA ARG A 133 3.50 12.33 2.51
C ARG A 133 4.26 13.65 2.45
N SER A 134 3.58 14.79 2.28
CA SER A 134 4.25 16.10 2.29
C SER A 134 4.80 16.50 3.67
N LYS A 135 4.37 15.84 4.75
CA LYS A 135 4.93 16.04 6.11
C LYS A 135 6.13 15.15 6.41
N GLN A 136 6.47 14.20 5.53
CA GLN A 136 7.62 13.33 5.75
C GLN A 136 8.92 14.15 5.69
N LEU A 137 9.66 14.18 6.80
CA LEU A 137 10.87 14.97 6.96
C LEU A 137 12.10 14.36 6.29
N TYR A 138 12.07 13.05 6.07
CA TYR A 138 13.13 12.28 5.43
C TYR A 138 12.50 11.02 4.84
N GLY A 139 13.07 10.58 3.72
CA GLY A 139 12.74 9.29 3.13
C GLY A 139 13.44 8.15 3.88
N SER A 140 13.32 6.94 3.36
CA SER A 140 13.87 5.73 3.97
C SER A 140 14.59 4.86 2.93
N TYR A 141 15.55 4.07 3.41
CA TYR A 141 16.29 3.08 2.63
C TYR A 141 15.63 1.68 2.65
N HIS A 142 14.41 1.53 3.20
CA HIS A 142 13.80 0.22 3.48
C HIS A 142 13.33 -0.56 2.23
N GLY A 143 13.56 -0.05 1.02
CA GLY A 143 13.11 -0.67 -0.21
C GLY A 143 11.58 -0.90 -0.21
N THR A 144 11.14 -2.12 -0.53
CA THR A 144 9.72 -2.50 -0.58
C THR A 144 9.11 -2.86 0.77
N GLN A 145 9.91 -3.01 1.83
CA GLN A 145 9.45 -3.43 3.15
C GLN A 145 9.00 -2.23 3.99
N SER A 146 7.71 -2.13 4.33
CA SER A 146 7.26 -1.01 5.19
C SER A 146 7.80 -1.12 6.62
N TYR A 147 7.89 0.02 7.32
CA TYR A 147 8.32 0.03 8.73
C TYR A 147 7.43 -0.83 9.64
N ALA A 148 6.10 -0.80 9.41
CA ALA A 148 5.15 -1.59 10.17
C ALA A 148 5.36 -3.10 9.98
N GLN A 149 5.59 -3.52 8.74
CA GLN A 149 5.94 -4.88 8.36
C GLN A 149 7.23 -5.36 9.02
N ARG A 150 8.27 -4.51 8.99
CA ARG A 150 9.56 -4.82 9.60
C ARG A 150 9.37 -5.06 11.10
N ARG A 151 8.71 -4.13 11.79
CA ARG A 151 8.38 -4.27 13.21
C ARG A 151 7.60 -5.53 13.53
N TYR A 152 6.60 -5.86 12.70
CA TYR A 152 5.83 -7.09 12.89
C TYR A 152 6.75 -8.30 12.84
N THR A 153 7.64 -8.35 11.85
CA THR A 153 8.61 -9.44 11.66
C THR A 153 9.57 -9.53 12.85
N GLU A 154 10.12 -8.39 13.29
CA GLU A 154 11.01 -8.32 14.46
C GLU A 154 10.34 -8.86 15.73
N VAL A 155 9.07 -8.54 15.97
CA VAL A 155 8.31 -9.05 17.12
C VAL A 155 8.05 -10.55 17.01
N GLN A 156 7.75 -11.06 15.81
CA GLN A 156 7.58 -12.50 15.61
C GLN A 156 8.88 -13.28 15.84
N GLU A 157 10.03 -12.73 15.43
CA GLU A 157 11.32 -13.40 15.52
C GLU A 157 11.98 -13.28 16.90
N THR A 158 11.84 -12.12 17.55
CA THR A 158 12.63 -11.77 18.74
C THR A 158 11.78 -11.41 19.97
N GLY A 159 10.45 -11.34 19.82
CA GLY A 159 9.52 -10.94 20.89
C GLY A 159 9.49 -9.45 21.19
N VAL A 160 10.40 -8.64 20.62
CA VAL A 160 10.52 -7.19 20.89
C VAL A 160 10.77 -6.41 19.61
N ALA A 161 10.10 -5.27 19.44
CA ALA A 161 10.34 -4.37 18.31
C ALA A 161 11.56 -3.47 18.56
N LYS A 162 12.48 -3.38 17.60
CA LYS A 162 13.67 -2.52 17.70
C LYS A 162 13.35 -1.11 17.22
N HIS A 163 12.63 -0.35 18.02
CA HIS A 163 12.12 0.96 17.61
C HIS A 163 13.19 1.96 17.19
N VAL A 164 14.24 2.11 18.01
CA VAL A 164 15.30 3.11 17.84
C VAL A 164 16.32 2.63 16.80
N GLU A 165 16.94 1.47 17.04
CA GLU A 165 17.92 0.89 16.09
C GLU A 165 17.30 0.57 14.73
N GLY A 166 16.08 0.05 14.68
CA GLY A 166 15.39 -0.21 13.43
C GLY A 166 15.06 1.09 12.68
N TRP A 167 14.83 2.19 13.39
CA TRP A 167 14.72 3.50 12.75
C TRP A 167 16.07 3.93 12.16
N ARG A 168 17.19 3.80 12.88
CA ARG A 168 18.53 4.14 12.38
C ARG A 168 18.85 3.42 11.08
N GLU A 169 18.67 2.11 11.07
CA GLU A 169 18.99 1.27 9.91
C GLU A 169 18.18 1.65 8.66
N MET A 170 16.98 2.21 8.84
CA MET A 170 16.16 2.68 7.72
C MET A 170 16.56 4.06 7.20
N HIS A 171 17.30 4.87 7.97
CA HIS A 171 17.63 6.25 7.62
C HIS A 171 19.12 6.52 7.50
N CYS A 172 19.95 5.54 7.84
CA CYS A 172 21.39 5.57 7.69
C CYS A 172 21.85 4.28 7.04
N LYS A 173 22.56 4.37 5.92
CA LYS A 173 23.09 3.22 5.20
C LYS A 173 24.58 3.37 5.03
N GLY A 174 25.38 2.56 5.74
CA GLY A 174 26.84 2.43 5.62
C GLY A 174 27.54 3.52 4.80
N SER A 175 27.94 3.18 3.56
CA SER A 175 28.66 4.07 2.65
C SER A 175 27.89 5.31 2.16
N SER A 176 26.56 5.32 2.28
CA SER A 176 25.67 6.40 1.86
C SER A 176 25.32 7.37 2.99
N GLY A 177 25.70 7.05 4.23
CA GLY A 177 25.40 7.88 5.40
C GLY A 177 23.90 8.06 5.67
N TRP A 178 23.57 9.15 6.35
CA TRP A 178 22.19 9.54 6.67
C TRP A 178 21.42 9.98 5.43
N TYR A 179 20.10 9.75 5.42
CA TYR A 179 19.23 10.20 4.32
C TYR A 179 19.28 11.72 4.14
N ASN A 180 19.31 12.47 5.25
CA ASN A 180 19.58 13.91 5.29
C ASN A 180 20.11 14.32 6.69
N GLU A 181 20.57 15.56 6.82
CA GLU A 181 21.08 16.14 8.08
C GLU A 181 20.04 16.14 9.21
N MET A 182 18.76 16.27 8.87
CA MET A 182 17.67 16.21 9.86
C MET A 182 17.52 14.81 10.47
N ALA A 183 17.71 13.75 9.68
CA ALA A 183 17.69 12.38 10.19
C ALA A 183 18.87 12.16 11.15
N GLU A 184 20.07 12.64 10.81
CA GLU A 184 21.23 12.56 11.69
C GLU A 184 21.00 13.31 13.01
N THR A 185 20.48 14.54 12.93
CA THR A 185 20.21 15.37 14.11
C THR A 185 19.21 14.71 15.04
N HIS A 186 18.12 14.16 14.49
CA HIS A 186 17.12 13.44 15.29
C HIS A 186 17.68 12.15 15.91
N TRP A 187 18.59 11.44 15.22
CA TRP A 187 19.26 10.28 15.79
C TRP A 187 20.12 10.65 16.98
N VAL A 188 21.03 11.61 16.80
CA VAL A 188 21.95 12.05 17.85
C VAL A 188 21.16 12.54 19.06
N SER A 189 20.10 13.33 18.84
CA SER A 189 19.20 13.75 19.92
C SER A 189 18.50 12.59 20.63
N ALA A 190 18.18 11.49 19.93
CA ALA A 190 17.52 10.33 20.52
C ALA A 190 18.47 9.46 21.34
N CYS A 191 19.77 9.46 21.04
CA CYS A 191 20.79 8.72 21.80
C CYS A 191 21.28 9.45 23.07
N LEU A 192 21.02 10.76 23.19
CA LEU A 192 21.45 11.59 24.32
C LEU A 192 20.41 11.66 25.45
N VAL A 193 19.30 10.90 25.35
CA VAL A 193 18.21 10.78 26.34
C VAL A 193 18.19 9.37 26.87
#